data_AF-A0A523FM93-F1
#
_entry.id   AF-A0A523FM93-F1
#
_cell.length_a   1.000
_cell.length_b   1.000
_cell.length_c   1.000
_cell.angle_alpha   90.00
_cell.angle_beta   90.00
_cell.angle_gamma   90.00
#
_symmetry.space_group_name_H-M   'P 1'
#
loop_
_entity.id
_entity.type
_entity.pdbx_description
1 polymer ?
#
loop_
_entity_poly.entity_id
_entity_poly.type
_entity_poly.pdbx_seq_one_letter_code
_entity_poly.pdbx_strand_id
1 'polypeptide(L)'
;MEFLRRLGATARSIPTVALNVLLPPQCLGCARMVDKPGTLCAECWERVDFLGPPLCARCGYPFEYDHGEDAICGDCIRRIPCVMRCFPMH
;
A
#
# COMPACT_ATOMS: atom_id res chain seq x y z
N MET A 1 -35.59 26.64 2.24
CA MET A 1 -34.84 25.45 2.72
C MET A 1 -34.47 24.55 1.54
N GLU A 2 -33.68 25.07 0.58
CA GLU A 2 -33.30 24.34 -0.65
C GLU A 2 -31.83 24.59 -1.05
N PHE A 3 -31.09 25.31 -0.19
CA PHE A 3 -29.70 25.71 -0.43
C PHE A 3 -28.69 24.62 -0.06
N LEU A 4 -29.12 23.58 0.69
CA LEU A 4 -28.26 22.49 1.15
C LEU A 4 -28.11 21.32 0.15
N ARG A 5 -28.77 21.37 -1.01
CA ARG A 5 -28.72 20.29 -2.01
C ARG A 5 -27.62 20.45 -3.08
N ARG A 6 -26.81 21.51 -3.03
CA ARG A 6 -25.70 21.77 -3.98
C ARG A 6 -24.30 21.47 -3.41
N LEU A 7 -24.20 20.69 -2.33
CA LEU A 7 -22.93 20.32 -1.68
C LEU A 7 -22.20 19.11 -2.32
N GLY A 8 -22.70 18.57 -3.44
CA GLY A 8 -22.31 17.23 -3.93
C GLY A 8 -21.33 17.14 -5.10
N ALA A 9 -20.77 18.23 -5.64
CA ALA A 9 -19.94 18.14 -6.86
C ALA A 9 -18.81 19.18 -6.97
N THR A 10 -18.31 19.67 -5.86
CA THR A 10 -17.06 20.46 -5.81
C THR A 10 -16.28 20.03 -4.59
N ALA A 11 -15.71 18.83 -4.64
CA ALA A 11 -14.61 18.42 -3.75
C ALA A 11 -13.41 19.33 -4.07
N ARG A 12 -13.45 20.53 -3.48
CA ARG A 12 -12.43 21.56 -3.56
C ARG A 12 -11.19 20.96 -2.91
N SER A 13 -10.14 20.73 -3.69
CA SER A 13 -8.87 20.18 -3.23
C SER A 13 -8.43 20.90 -1.97
N ILE A 14 -8.33 20.16 -0.86
CA ILE A 14 -7.65 20.67 0.33
C ILE A 14 -6.17 20.82 -0.07
N PRO A 15 -5.56 22.00 0.08
CA PRO A 15 -4.16 22.18 -0.27
C PRO A 15 -3.30 21.24 0.60
N THR A 16 -2.35 20.54 -0.02
CA THR A 16 -1.48 19.54 0.65
C THR A 16 -0.77 20.10 1.89
N VAL A 17 -0.52 21.41 1.92
CA VAL A 17 0.03 22.11 3.09
C VAL A 17 -0.90 22.03 4.31
N ALA A 18 -2.20 22.26 4.13
CA ALA A 18 -3.18 22.13 5.22
C ALA A 18 -3.30 20.67 5.68
N LEU A 19 -3.21 19.72 4.75
CA LEU A 19 -3.13 18.30 5.09
C LEU A 19 -1.87 17.97 5.87
N ASN A 20 -0.70 18.48 5.49
CA ASN A 20 0.55 18.22 6.21
C ASN A 20 0.61 18.85 7.61
N VAL A 21 -0.19 19.88 7.89
CA VAL A 21 -0.31 20.44 9.25
C VAL A 21 -1.18 19.56 10.14
N LEU A 22 -2.31 19.07 9.61
CA LEU A 22 -3.23 18.22 10.38
C LEU A 22 -2.75 16.75 10.45
N LEU A 23 -2.13 16.27 9.37
CA LEU A 23 -1.60 14.93 9.15
C LEU A 23 -0.16 15.08 8.64
N PRO A 24 0.81 15.30 9.54
CA PRO A 24 2.21 15.40 9.14
C PRO A 24 2.64 14.12 8.41
N PRO A 25 3.50 14.24 7.39
CA PRO A 25 4.06 13.09 6.69
C PRO A 25 4.83 12.18 7.67
N GLN A 26 4.44 10.91 7.70
CA GLN A 26 4.98 9.90 8.60
C GLN A 26 5.58 8.73 7.82
N CYS A 27 6.62 8.13 8.38
CA CYS A 27 7.27 6.93 7.86
C CYS A 27 6.27 5.77 7.79
N LEU A 28 6.23 5.08 6.64
CA LEU A 28 5.31 3.94 6.44
C LEU A 28 5.59 2.75 7.39
N GLY A 29 6.83 2.63 7.90
CA GLY A 29 7.21 1.52 8.79
C GLY A 29 7.10 1.83 10.28
N CYS A 30 7.42 3.06 10.71
CA CYS A 30 7.55 3.39 12.14
C CYS A 30 6.85 4.68 12.57
N ALA A 31 6.08 5.32 11.70
CA ALA A 31 5.31 6.53 11.98
C ALA A 31 6.12 7.79 12.41
N ARG A 32 7.47 7.78 12.35
CA ARG A 32 8.26 9.01 12.59
C ARG A 32 8.07 10.04 11.48
N MET A 33 8.27 11.33 11.79
CA MET A 33 8.19 12.39 10.77
C MET A 33 9.23 12.19 9.65
N VAL A 34 8.78 12.38 8.41
CA VAL A 34 9.59 12.30 7.18
C VAL A 34 9.32 13.52 6.30
N ASP A 35 10.19 13.81 5.33
CA ASP A 35 10.07 14.98 4.46
C ASP A 35 8.85 14.90 3.52
N LYS A 36 8.52 13.69 3.04
CA LYS A 36 7.45 13.47 2.05
C LYS A 36 6.55 12.30 2.44
N PRO A 37 5.22 12.42 2.22
CA PRO A 37 4.31 11.29 2.36
C PRO A 37 4.75 10.09 1.51
N GLY A 38 4.50 8.87 2.00
CA GLY A 38 4.81 7.65 1.26
C GLY A 38 6.30 7.28 1.24
N THR A 39 7.12 7.85 2.13
CA THR A 39 8.54 7.53 2.24
C THR A 39 8.86 6.74 3.51
N LEU A 40 9.99 6.03 3.49
CA LEU A 40 10.59 5.40 4.66
C LEU A 40 11.72 6.28 5.20
N CYS A 41 11.89 6.29 6.52
CA CYS A 41 13.08 6.88 7.13
C CYS A 41 14.31 5.99 6.87
N ALA A 42 15.53 6.54 7.04
CA ALA A 42 16.78 5.81 6.82
C ALA A 42 16.83 4.45 7.55
N GLU A 43 16.42 4.42 8.82
CA GLU A 43 16.41 3.19 9.64
C GLU A 43 15.41 2.14 9.13
N CYS A 44 14.22 2.55 8.68
CA CYS A 44 13.26 1.61 8.08
C CYS A 44 13.70 1.18 6.67
N TRP A 45 14.40 2.06 5.95
CA TRP A 45 15.00 1.75 4.66
C TRP A 45 16.05 0.65 4.77
N GLU A 46 16.87 0.67 5.81
CA GLU A 46 17.87 -0.40 6.04
C GLU A 46 17.25 -1.75 6.41
N ARG A 47 16.01 -1.77 6.89
CA ARG A 47 15.30 -2.98 7.34
C ARG A 47 14.29 -3.51 6.34
N VAL A 48 14.09 -2.84 5.21
CA VAL A 48 13.07 -3.26 4.24
C VAL A 48 13.63 -4.37 3.35
N ASP A 49 13.01 -5.54 3.44
CA ASP A 49 13.26 -6.63 2.50
C ASP A 49 12.44 -6.39 1.23
N PHE A 50 13.15 -6.15 0.13
CA PHE A 50 12.52 -6.09 -1.19
C PHE A 50 12.11 -7.49 -1.61
N LEU A 51 10.80 -7.76 -1.57
CA LEU A 51 10.22 -8.98 -2.11
C LEU A 51 10.43 -8.99 -3.63
N GLY A 52 11.33 -9.86 -4.09
CA GLY A 52 11.57 -10.16 -5.50
C GLY A 52 11.21 -11.61 -5.83
N PRO A 53 11.13 -11.98 -7.12
CA PRO A 53 10.91 -13.37 -7.52
C PRO A 53 11.98 -14.31 -6.91
N PRO A 54 11.63 -15.57 -6.64
CA PRO A 54 10.38 -16.25 -7.01
C PRO A 54 9.24 -16.04 -5.98
N LEU A 55 8.07 -15.61 -6.45
CA LEU A 55 6.89 -15.35 -5.62
C LEU A 55 5.68 -16.17 -6.10
N CYS A 56 4.77 -16.50 -5.20
CA CYS A 56 3.47 -17.07 -5.57
C CYS A 56 2.68 -16.07 -6.42
N ALA A 57 2.28 -16.50 -7.63
CA ALA A 57 1.55 -15.67 -8.61
C ALA A 57 0.18 -15.14 -8.09
N ARG A 58 -0.31 -15.67 -6.97
CA ARG A 58 -1.61 -15.31 -6.39
C ARG A 58 -1.54 -14.43 -5.15
N CYS A 59 -0.63 -14.72 -4.23
CA CYS A 59 -0.55 -14.01 -2.94
C CYS A 59 0.78 -13.29 -2.69
N GLY A 60 1.77 -13.45 -3.58
CA GLY A 60 3.09 -12.85 -3.42
C GLY A 60 3.98 -13.52 -2.35
N TYR A 61 3.61 -14.71 -1.84
CA TYR A 61 4.44 -15.45 -0.89
C TYR A 61 5.81 -15.79 -1.51
N PRO A 62 6.94 -15.47 -0.85
CA PRO A 62 8.26 -15.77 -1.39
C PRO A 62 8.57 -17.26 -1.32
N PHE A 63 8.94 -17.85 -2.46
CA PHE A 63 9.42 -19.23 -2.51
C PHE A 63 10.91 -19.29 -2.19
N GLU A 64 11.34 -20.41 -1.59
CA GLU A 64 12.77 -20.70 -1.40
C GLU A 64 13.47 -21.02 -2.72
N TYR A 65 12.72 -21.54 -3.71
CA TYR A 65 13.21 -21.95 -5.01
C TYR A 65 12.29 -21.46 -6.13
N ASP A 66 12.84 -21.30 -7.33
CA ASP A 66 12.05 -20.95 -8.49
C ASP A 66 11.21 -22.16 -8.95
N HIS A 67 9.89 -21.97 -8.93
CA HIS A 67 8.90 -22.95 -9.34
C HIS A 67 8.23 -22.60 -10.68
N GLY A 68 8.69 -21.53 -11.35
CA GLY A 68 8.11 -20.98 -12.58
C GLY A 68 7.22 -19.75 -12.33
N GLU A 69 6.96 -18.99 -13.39
CA GLU A 69 6.27 -17.69 -13.32
C GLU A 69 4.82 -17.78 -12.78
N ASP A 70 4.14 -18.90 -13.04
CA ASP A 70 2.75 -19.13 -12.61
C ASP A 70 2.65 -20.00 -11.34
N ALA A 71 3.75 -20.17 -10.59
CA ALA A 71 3.76 -21.03 -9.42
C ALA A 71 2.80 -20.54 -8.31
N ILE A 72 2.01 -21.47 -7.77
CA ILE A 72 1.01 -21.20 -6.72
C ILE A 72 1.40 -21.96 -5.45
N CYS A 73 1.44 -21.27 -4.30
CA CYS A 73 1.78 -21.90 -3.03
C CYS A 73 0.68 -22.87 -2.55
N GLY A 74 1.04 -23.82 -1.69
CA GLY A 74 0.13 -24.84 -1.17
C GLY A 74 -1.11 -24.26 -0.49
N ASP A 75 -0.98 -23.13 0.21
CA ASP A 75 -2.11 -22.45 0.84
C ASP A 75 -3.10 -21.91 -0.19
N CYS A 76 -2.61 -21.28 -1.25
CA CYS A 76 -3.43 -20.75 -2.34
C CYS A 76 -4.12 -21.86 -3.16
N ILE A 77 -3.52 -23.06 -3.22
CA ILE A 77 -4.13 -24.26 -3.83
C ILE A 77 -5.25 -24.79 -2.93
N ARG A 78 -4.99 -24.93 -1.63
CA ARG A 78 -5.93 -25.50 -0.64
C ARG A 78 -7.12 -24.61 -0.37
N ARG A 79 -6.89 -23.30 -0.31
CA ARG A 79 -7.91 -22.30 -0.04
C ARG A 79 -7.62 -21.08 -0.89
N ILE A 80 -8.64 -20.62 -1.61
CA ILE A 80 -8.57 -19.31 -2.24
C ILE A 80 -8.37 -18.28 -1.12
N PRO A 81 -7.22 -17.59 -1.04
CA PRO A 81 -7.10 -16.51 -0.07
C PRO A 81 -8.17 -15.49 -0.43
N CYS A 82 -9.00 -15.12 0.53
CA CYS A 82 -9.79 -13.91 0.42
C CYS A 82 -8.81 -12.75 0.52
N VAL A 83 -8.06 -12.47 -0.54
CA VAL A 83 -7.29 -11.23 -0.67
C VAL A 83 -8.29 -10.10 -0.87
N MET A 84 -8.98 -9.74 0.21
CA MET A 84 -9.73 -8.49 0.24
C MET A 84 -8.73 -7.36 0.35
N ARG A 85 -8.58 -6.69 -0.81
CA ARG A 85 -8.19 -5.28 -1.01
C ARG A 85 -6.68 -4.99 -1.23
N CYS A 86 -6.42 -4.70 -2.50
CA CYS A 86 -5.30 -3.94 -3.09
C CYS A 86 -3.94 -4.62 -3.27
N PHE A 87 -3.79 -5.30 -4.41
CA PHE A 87 -2.64 -5.04 -5.30
C PHE A 87 -3.19 -4.58 -6.66
N PRO A 88 -3.56 -3.31 -6.84
CA PRO A 88 -3.72 -2.77 -8.18
C PRO A 88 -2.30 -2.44 -8.68
N MET A 89 -1.73 -3.33 -9.49
CA MET A 89 -0.62 -2.95 -10.35
C MET A 89 -1.22 -2.41 -11.67
N HIS A 90 -1.70 -1.17 -11.61
CA HIS A 90 -1.73 -0.22 -12.74
C HIS A 90 -2.04 1.19 -12.25
#